data_AF-A0A924ZH84-F1
#
_entry.id   AF-A0A924ZH84-F1
#
_cell.length_a   1.000
_cell.length_b   1.000
_cell.length_c   1.000
_cell.angle_alpha   90.00
_cell.angle_beta   90.00
_cell.angle_gamma   90.00
#
_symmetry.space_group_name_H-M   'P 1'
#
loop_
_entity.id
_entity.type
_entity.pdbx_description
1 polymer ?
#
loop_
_entity_poly.entity_id
_entity_poly.type
_entity_poly.pdbx_seq_one_letter_code
_entity_poly.pdbx_strand_id
1 'polypeptide(L)'
;MNQRGQALIEMLILSSIIIVAVIWTVRLGVLLHINIAVDEMIEITHLCEIQKKSDCQSQLEKNLRQLGLTKNSLIVANSNNQSRIWLNATTSLGQQFVKESELKLGLTVSQ
;
A
#
# COMPACT_ATOMS: atom_id res chain seq x y z
N MET A 1 22.57 48.49 10.17
CA MET A 1 21.82 47.24 10.44
C MET A 1 22.70 46.05 10.05
N ASN A 2 22.85 45.08 10.95
CA ASN A 2 23.89 44.04 10.88
C ASN A 2 23.48 42.90 9.92
N GLN A 3 23.77 43.06 8.63
CA GLN A 3 23.35 42.15 7.55
C GLN A 3 23.81 40.69 7.73
N ARG A 4 24.93 40.46 8.44
CA ARG A 4 25.46 39.11 8.70
C ARG A 4 24.57 38.31 9.65
N GLY A 5 23.96 38.95 10.65
CA GLY A 5 23.06 38.28 11.59
C GLY A 5 21.72 37.92 10.95
N GLN A 6 21.23 38.78 10.05
CA GLN A 6 19.98 38.55 9.33
C GLN A 6 20.08 37.37 8.36
N ALA A 7 21.19 37.26 7.62
CA ALA A 7 21.44 36.15 6.69
C ALA A 7 21.53 34.78 7.39
N LEU A 8 22.10 34.73 8.61
CA LEU A 8 22.17 33.49 9.39
C LEU A 8 20.78 33.02 9.85
N ILE A 9 19.93 33.95 10.27
CA ILE A 9 18.54 33.65 10.68
C ILE A 9 17.74 33.17 9.47
N GLU A 10 17.90 33.82 8.32
CA GLU A 10 17.22 33.47 7.08
C GLU A 10 17.60 32.07 6.59
N MET A 11 18.89 31.70 6.66
CA MET A 11 19.36 30.34 6.38
C MET A 11 18.82 29.29 7.36
N LEU A 12 18.71 29.63 8.65
CA LEU A 12 18.13 28.74 9.66
C LEU A 12 16.65 28.46 9.39
N ILE A 13 15.89 29.48 8.99
CA ILE A 13 14.49 29.34 8.61
C ILE A 13 14.38 28.49 7.34
N LEU A 14 15.15 28.81 6.29
CA LEU A 14 15.15 28.05 5.03
C LEU A 14 15.50 26.57 5.22
N SER A 15 16.56 26.29 5.98
CA SER A 15 16.98 24.90 6.26
C SER A 15 15.91 24.12 7.03
N SER A 16 15.24 24.73 8.00
CA SER A 16 14.15 24.09 8.73
C SER A 16 12.95 23.73 7.82
N ILE A 17 12.59 24.63 6.89
CA ILE A 17 11.53 24.39 5.90
C ILE A 17 11.92 23.24 4.98
N ILE A 18 13.16 23.22 4.49
CA ILE A 18 13.65 22.15 3.62
C ILE A 18 13.61 20.80 4.33
N ILE A 19 14.05 20.72 5.59
CA ILE A 19 14.02 19.47 6.37
C ILE A 19 12.58 18.96 6.51
N VAL A 20 11.63 19.84 6.84
CA VAL A 20 10.22 19.47 6.95
C VAL A 20 9.67 18.99 5.61
N ALA A 21 9.99 19.68 4.51
CA ALA A 21 9.57 19.28 3.17
C ALA A 21 10.13 17.90 2.79
N VAL A 22 11.42 17.63 3.07
CA VAL A 22 12.05 16.33 2.80
C VAL A 22 11.37 15.22 3.61
N ILE A 23 11.11 15.43 4.90
CA ILE A 23 10.41 14.45 5.75
C ILE A 23 9.03 14.13 5.17
N TRP A 24 8.30 15.15 4.72
CA TRP A 24 7.00 14.98 4.08
C TRP A 24 7.08 14.18 2.78
N THR A 25 8.03 14.49 1.91
CA THR A 25 8.22 13.75 0.65
C THR A 25 8.58 12.30 0.88
N VAL A 26 9.44 12.00 1.87
CA VAL A 26 9.82 10.63 2.21
C VAL A 26 8.61 9.86 2.75
N ARG A 27 7.80 10.48 3.62
CA ARG A 27 6.55 9.86 4.11
C ARG A 27 5.58 9.55 2.99
N LEU A 28 5.38 10.48 2.06
CA LEU A 28 4.53 10.25 0.88
C LEU A 28 5.08 9.12 0.01
N GLY A 29 6.39 9.08 -0.22
CA GLY A 29 7.05 8.01 -0.97
C GLY A 29 6.84 6.63 -0.34
N VAL A 30 7.01 6.51 0.98
CA VAL A 30 6.76 5.24 1.70
C VAL A 30 5.29 4.82 1.58
N LEU A 31 4.35 5.76 1.74
CA LEU A 31 2.92 5.47 1.62
C LEU A 31 2.54 4.97 0.22
N LEU A 32 3.08 5.60 -0.82
CA LEU A 32 2.90 5.19 -2.22
C LEU A 32 3.49 3.80 -2.46
N HIS A 33 4.68 3.52 -1.91
CA HIS A 33 5.34 2.24 -2.11
C HIS A 33 4.55 1.09 -1.47
N ILE A 34 4.01 1.30 -0.26
CA ILE A 34 3.11 0.34 0.40
C ILE A 34 1.85 0.12 -0.45
N ASN A 35 1.26 1.19 -0.99
CA ASN A 35 0.07 1.10 -1.83
C ASN A 35 0.26 0.21 -3.06
N ILE A 36 1.36 0.43 -3.78
CA ILE A 36 1.72 -0.34 -4.99
C ILE A 36 2.02 -1.79 -4.63
N ALA A 37 2.81 -2.03 -3.58
CA ALA A 37 3.14 -3.39 -3.16
C ALA A 37 1.89 -4.18 -2.75
N VAL A 38 0.92 -3.54 -2.09
CA VAL A 38 -0.35 -4.18 -1.75
C VAL A 38 -1.20 -4.45 -2.99
N ASP A 39 -1.23 -3.56 -3.98
CA ASP A 39 -1.93 -3.83 -5.26
C ASP A 39 -1.38 -5.08 -5.94
N GLU A 40 -0.07 -5.18 -6.07
CA GLU A 40 0.60 -6.30 -6.71
C GLU A 40 0.32 -7.62 -5.96
N MET A 41 0.34 -7.60 -4.63
CA MET A 41 0.00 -8.78 -3.82
C MET A 41 -1.46 -9.21 -3.95
N ILE A 42 -2.38 -8.25 -4.03
CA ILE A 42 -3.81 -8.54 -4.25
C ILE A 42 -4.00 -9.17 -5.63
N GLU A 43 -3.34 -8.65 -6.67
CA GLU A 43 -3.40 -9.20 -8.02
C GLU A 43 -2.85 -10.63 -8.09
N ILE A 44 -1.68 -10.89 -7.47
CA ILE A 44 -1.11 -12.24 -7.38
C ILE A 44 -2.08 -13.20 -6.66
N THR A 45 -2.76 -12.72 -5.61
CA THR A 45 -3.73 -13.53 -4.86
C THR A 45 -4.96 -13.85 -5.72
N HIS A 46 -5.46 -12.90 -6.49
CA HIS A 46 -6.55 -13.14 -7.45
C HIS A 46 -6.15 -14.21 -8.47
N LEU A 47 -4.97 -14.09 -9.08
CA LEU A 47 -4.48 -15.08 -10.04
C LEU A 47 -4.32 -16.48 -9.39
N CYS A 48 -3.89 -16.53 -8.13
CA CYS A 48 -3.77 -17.77 -7.37
C CYS A 48 -5.12 -18.45 -7.11
N GLU A 49 -6.14 -17.67 -6.72
CA GLU A 49 -7.53 -18.13 -6.50
C GLU A 49 -8.15 -18.67 -7.80
N ILE A 50 -7.90 -17.99 -8.92
CA ILE A 50 -8.35 -18.42 -10.25
C ILE A 50 -7.69 -19.74 -10.67
N GLN A 51 -6.39 -19.90 -10.36
CA GLN A 51 -5.64 -21.13 -10.64
C GLN A 51 -5.99 -22.28 -9.67
N LYS A 52 -6.92 -22.09 -8.73
CA LYS A 52 -7.35 -23.08 -7.71
C LYS A 52 -6.18 -23.69 -6.93
N LYS A 53 -5.11 -22.92 -6.70
CA LYS A 53 -3.99 -23.37 -5.90
C LYS A 53 -4.39 -23.33 -4.41
N SER A 54 -4.05 -24.36 -3.64
CA SER A 54 -4.21 -24.30 -2.19
C SER A 54 -3.20 -23.31 -1.59
N ASP A 55 -3.58 -22.63 -0.50
CA ASP A 55 -2.73 -21.73 0.31
C ASP A 55 -2.54 -20.26 -0.15
N CYS A 56 -3.39 -19.75 -1.06
CA CYS A 56 -3.30 -18.36 -1.56
C CYS A 56 -3.47 -17.29 -0.46
N GLN A 57 -4.47 -17.44 0.42
CA GLN A 57 -4.72 -16.50 1.51
C GLN A 57 -3.59 -16.43 2.53
N SER A 58 -2.96 -17.57 2.83
CA SER A 58 -1.84 -17.67 3.77
C SER A 58 -0.60 -16.96 3.24
N GLN A 59 -0.32 -17.07 1.94
CA GLN A 59 0.75 -16.32 1.28
C GLN A 59 0.48 -14.82 1.30
N LEU A 60 -0.76 -14.39 1.02
CA LEU A 60 -1.15 -12.98 1.13
C LEU A 60 -0.92 -12.46 2.56
N GLU A 61 -1.34 -13.21 3.58
CA GLU A 61 -1.14 -12.81 4.98
C GLU A 61 0.34 -12.71 5.36
N LYS A 62 1.19 -13.65 4.91
CA LYS A 62 2.64 -13.60 5.15
C LYS A 62 3.27 -12.36 4.50
N ASN A 63 2.89 -12.07 3.26
CA ASN A 63 3.43 -10.95 2.51
C ASN A 63 2.98 -9.59 3.11
N LEU A 64 1.72 -9.50 3.58
CA LEU A 64 1.22 -8.33 4.30
C LEU A 64 1.98 -8.10 5.61
N ARG A 65 2.26 -9.16 6.39
CA ARG A 65 3.05 -9.04 7.61
C ARG A 65 4.48 -8.57 7.32
N GLN A 66 5.09 -8.99 6.22
CA GLN A 66 6.42 -8.51 5.81
C GLN A 66 6.45 -7.01 5.48
N LEU A 67 5.35 -6.46 4.98
CA LEU A 67 5.17 -5.02 4.75
C LEU A 67 4.86 -4.23 6.04
N GLY A 68 4.81 -4.88 7.21
CA GLY A 68 4.42 -4.24 8.46
C GLY A 68 2.93 -3.90 8.53
N LEU A 69 2.10 -4.57 7.73
CA LEU A 69 0.65 -4.47 7.77
C LEU A 69 0.11 -5.61 8.63
N THR A 70 -0.66 -5.26 9.66
CA THR A 70 -1.40 -6.21 10.47
C THR A 70 -2.80 -6.33 9.87
N LYS A 71 -3.18 -7.51 9.36
CA LYS A 71 -4.55 -7.69 8.85
C LYS A 71 -5.54 -7.60 10.00
N ASN A 72 -6.59 -6.79 9.84
CA ASN A 72 -7.73 -6.76 10.74
C ASN A 72 -8.86 -7.65 10.19
N SER A 73 -9.08 -7.62 8.88
CA SER A 73 -10.03 -8.50 8.20
C SER A 73 -9.62 -8.72 6.74
N LEU A 74 -9.80 -9.96 6.26
CA LEU A 74 -9.56 -10.35 4.88
C LEU A 74 -10.73 -11.21 4.44
N ILE A 75 -11.48 -10.74 3.44
CA ILE A 75 -12.58 -11.50 2.83
C ILE A 75 -12.18 -11.75 1.38
N VAL A 76 -12.05 -13.03 1.02
CA VAL A 76 -11.85 -13.46 -0.37
C VAL A 76 -13.09 -14.21 -0.79
N ALA A 77 -13.83 -13.66 -1.75
CA ALA A 77 -15.00 -14.28 -2.34
C ALA A 77 -14.69 -14.66 -3.78
N ASN A 78 -14.88 -15.94 -4.12
CA ASN A 78 -14.68 -16.47 -5.45
C ASN A 78 -16.01 -17.01 -5.97
N SER A 79 -16.50 -16.46 -7.09
CA SER A 79 -17.74 -16.89 -7.74
C SER A 79 -17.60 -16.77 -9.25
N ASN A 80 -17.73 -17.90 -9.97
CA ASN A 80 -17.81 -17.98 -11.44
C ASN A 80 -16.90 -16.98 -12.20
N ASN A 81 -15.57 -17.19 -12.14
CA ASN A 81 -14.54 -16.35 -12.80
C ASN A 81 -14.45 -14.89 -12.30
N GLN A 82 -15.07 -14.59 -11.17
CA GLN A 82 -14.92 -13.32 -10.47
C GLN A 82 -14.32 -13.59 -9.09
N SER A 83 -13.23 -12.90 -8.80
CA SER A 83 -12.62 -12.90 -7.48
C SER A 83 -12.74 -11.48 -6.91
N ARG A 84 -13.27 -11.37 -5.70
CA ARG A 84 -13.33 -10.13 -4.92
C ARG A 84 -12.49 -10.31 -3.67
N ILE A 85 -11.54 -9.41 -3.47
CA ILE A 85 -10.69 -9.36 -2.27
C ILE A 85 -10.99 -8.05 -1.56
N TRP A 86 -11.45 -8.17 -0.32
CA TRP A 86 -11.60 -7.05 0.60
C TRP A 86 -10.56 -7.20 1.71
N LEU A 87 -9.63 -6.24 1.77
CA LEU A 87 -8.55 -6.20 2.74
C LEU A 87 -8.73 -4.98 3.64
N ASN A 88 -8.83 -5.23 4.95
CA ASN A 88 -8.71 -4.22 5.98
C ASN A 88 -7.47 -4.54 6.82
N ALA A 89 -6.47 -3.66 6.80
CA ALA A 89 -5.23 -3.82 7.50
C ALA A 89 -4.85 -2.54 8.25
N THR A 90 -4.13 -2.68 9.36
CA THR A 90 -3.55 -1.56 10.09
C THR A 90 -2.05 -1.55 9.87
N THR A 91 -1.50 -0.43 9.42
CA THR A 91 -0.05 -0.21 9.34
C THR A 91 0.56 -0.22 10.74
N SER A 92 1.84 -0.55 10.86
CA SER A 92 2.62 -0.42 12.11
C SER A 92 2.59 0.99 12.72
N LEU A 93 2.21 2.00 11.93
CA LEU A 93 2.02 3.40 12.33
C LEU A 93 0.60 3.68 12.88
N GLY A 94 -0.26 2.67 13.00
CA GLY A 94 -1.63 2.80 13.50
C GLY A 94 -2.64 3.34 12.47
N GLN A 95 -2.21 3.59 11.23
CA GLN A 95 -3.13 4.02 10.16
C GLN A 95 -3.89 2.82 9.61
N GLN A 96 -5.22 2.94 9.57
CA GLN A 96 -6.09 1.95 8.92
C GLN A 96 -6.01 2.09 7.41
N PHE A 97 -5.92 0.95 6.75
CA PHE A 97 -5.80 0.78 5.33
C PHE A 97 -6.90 -0.18 4.87
N VAL A 98 -7.87 0.34 4.12
CA VAL A 98 -8.97 -0.44 3.56
C VAL A 98 -8.83 -0.44 2.05
N LYS A 99 -8.82 -1.63 1.45
CA LYS A 99 -8.70 -1.81 0.01
C LYS A 99 -9.66 -2.89 -0.46
N GLU A 100 -10.45 -2.52 -1.46
CA GLU A 100 -11.34 -3.43 -2.16
C GLU A 100 -10.86 -3.55 -3.60
N SER A 101 -10.70 -4.79 -4.07
CA SER A 101 -10.30 -5.07 -5.45
C SER A 101 -11.13 -6.21 -6.01
N GLU A 102 -11.72 -5.96 -7.17
CA GLU A 102 -12.47 -6.93 -7.95
C GLU A 102 -11.69 -7.26 -9.22
N LEU A 103 -11.37 -8.54 -9.42
CA LEU A 103 -10.82 -9.01 -10.68
C LEU A 103 -11.86 -9.90 -11.38
N LYS A 104 -12.29 -9.47 -12.57
CA LYS A 104 -13.15 -10.25 -13.46
C LYS A 104 -12.30 -10.73 -14.63
N LEU A 105 -12.12 -12.04 -14.77
CA LEU A 105 -11.51 -12.60 -15.97
C LEU A 105 -12.54 -12.59 -17.10
N GLY A 106 -12.42 -11.59 -17.98
CA GLY A 106 -13.08 -11.59 -19.29
C GLY A 106 -12.47 -12.64 -20.22
N LEU A 107 -12.57 -13.91 -19.88
CA LEU A 107 -12.36 -15.00 -20.84
C LEU A 107 -13.71 -15.30 -21.50
N THR A 108 -14.18 -14.39 -22.35
CA THR A 108 -15.03 -14.79 -23.47
C THR A 108 -14.15 -15.59 -24.42
N VAL A 109 -14.06 -16.89 -24.21
CA VAL A 109 -13.72 -17.80 -25.30
C VAL A 109 -14.94 -17.79 -26.21
N SER A 110 -14.91 -16.96 -27.25
CA SER A 110 -15.86 -17.07 -28.36
C SER A 110 -15.70 -18.47 -28.94
N GLN A 111 -16.70 -19.33 -28.70
CA GLN A 111 -17.00 -20.45 -29.57
C GLN A 111 -17.71 -19.94 -30.81
#